data_AF-A0A7V4H2Y6-F1
#
_entry.id   AF-A0A7V4H2Y6-F1
#
_cell.length_a   1.000
_cell.length_b   1.000
_cell.length_c   1.000
_cell.angle_alpha   90.00
_cell.angle_beta   90.00
_cell.angle_gamma   90.00
#
_symmetry.space_group_name_H-M   'P 1'
#
loop_
_entity.id
_entity.type
_entity.pdbx_description
1 polymer ?
#
loop_
_entity_poly.entity_id
_entity_poly.type
_entity_poly.pdbx_seq_one_letter_code
_entity_poly.pdbx_strand_id
1 'polypeptide(L)' 'MKIVETYSHLNGLEYLLVHKPALWQEVRDVIRSVDGQACRTKVSREKTMLGQVLYSP' A
#
# COMPACT_ATOMS: atom_id res chain seq x y z
N MET A 1 1.03 -4.33 -4.92
CA MET A 1 1.59 -2.99 -4.68
C MET A 1 3.02 -3.18 -4.18
N LYS A 2 3.74 -2.12 -3.81
CA LYS A 2 5.09 -2.23 -3.22
C LYS A 2 5.22 -1.36 -1.97
N ILE A 3 5.92 -1.88 -0.97
CA ILE A 3 6.38 -1.10 0.18
C ILE A 3 7.57 -0.29 -0.31
N VAL A 4 7.47 1.04 -0.24
CA VAL A 4 8.57 1.95 -0.61
C VAL A 4 9.36 2.36 0.62
N GLU A 5 8.65 2.74 1.68
CA GLU A 5 9.24 3.21 2.94
C GLU A 5 8.59 2.51 4.13
N THR A 6 9.32 2.45 5.24
CA THR A 6 8.82 1.96 6.53
C THR A 6 9.26 2.90 7.64
N TYR A 7 8.35 3.26 8.53
CA TYR A 7 8.66 4.05 9.73
C TYR A 7 8.28 3.25 10.98
N SER A 8 9.24 3.06 11.89
CA SER A 8 9.02 2.35 13.16
C SER A 8 8.98 3.36 14.30
N HIS A 9 7.77 3.69 14.74
CA HIS A 9 7.59 4.51 15.93
C HIS A 9 7.76 3.63 17.18
N LEU A 10 8.62 4.03 18.11
CA LEU A 10 8.89 3.33 19.38
C LEU A 10 9.23 1.84 19.19
N ASN A 11 10.01 1.51 18.17
CA ASN A 11 10.43 0.15 17.83
C ASN A 11 9.27 -0.84 17.58
N GLY A 12 8.13 -0.34 17.07
CA GLY A 12 6.96 -1.17 16.79
C GLY A 12 7.22 -2.26 15.72
N LEU A 13 8.00 -1.95 14.69
CA LEU A 13 8.39 -2.95 13.68
C LEU A 13 9.26 -4.05 14.30
N GLU A 14 10.21 -3.68 15.15
CA GLU A 14 11.11 -4.59 15.84
C GLU A 14 10.33 -5.52 16.77
N TYR A 15 9.33 -5.00 17.49
CA TYR A 15 8.41 -5.82 18.27
C TYR A 15 7.72 -6.87 17.40
N LEU A 16 7.22 -6.48 16.21
CA LEU A 16 6.62 -7.43 15.27
C LEU A 16 7.65 -8.46 14.78
N LEU A 17 8.86 -8.06 14.44
CA LEU A 17 9.90 -8.98 13.97
C LEU A 17 10.29 -10.02 15.02
N VAL A 18 10.39 -9.64 16.30
CA VAL A 18 10.80 -10.53 17.39
C VAL A 18 9.66 -11.39 17.90
N HIS A 19 8.50 -10.78 18.16
CA HIS A 19 7.39 -11.45 18.87
C HIS A 19 6.27 -11.92 17.95
N LYS A 20 6.13 -11.35 16.75
CA LYS A 20 5.03 -11.62 15.82
C LYS A 20 5.49 -11.68 14.34
N PRO A 21 6.55 -12.45 14.00
CA PRO A 21 7.14 -12.43 12.65
C PRO A 21 6.15 -12.86 11.56
N ALA A 22 5.23 -13.78 11.89
CA ALA A 22 4.17 -14.21 10.98
C ALA A 22 3.24 -13.06 10.57
N LEU A 23 2.89 -12.17 11.50
CA LEU A 23 2.05 -11.00 11.19
C LEU A 23 2.78 -10.01 10.28
N TRP A 24 4.07 -9.78 10.53
CA TRP A 24 4.85 -8.92 9.65
C TRP A 24 4.92 -9.50 8.22
N GLN A 25 5.09 -10.81 8.10
CA GLN A 25 5.07 -11.49 6.82
C GLN A 25 3.72 -11.38 6.12
N GLU A 26 2.62 -11.58 6.85
CA GLU A 26 1.25 -11.44 6.33
C GLU A 26 0.99 -10.02 5.79
N VAL A 27 1.38 -8.98 6.52
CA VAL A 27 1.26 -7.59 6.06
C VAL A 27 2.00 -7.38 4.73
N ARG A 28 3.22 -7.89 4.62
CA ARG A 28 4.01 -7.79 3.38
C ARG A 28 3.36 -8.54 2.22
N ASP A 29 2.79 -9.70 2.48
CA ASP A 29 2.18 -10.55 1.46
C ASP A 29 0.86 -9.97 0.96
N VAL A 30 0.04 -9.41 1.84
CA VAL A 30 -1.17 -8.66 1.45
C VAL A 30 -0.82 -7.46 0.57
N ILE A 31 0.18 -6.67 0.95
CA ILE A 31 0.60 -5.51 0.12
C ILE A 31 1.11 -5.96 -1.25
N ARG A 32 1.83 -7.08 -1.31
CA ARG A 32 2.35 -7.64 -2.57
C ARG A 32 1.26 -8.20 -3.47
N SER A 33 0.23 -8.84 -2.90
CA SER A 33 -0.83 -9.51 -3.67
C SER A 33 -1.76 -8.55 -4.42
N VAL A 34 -1.87 -7.29 -3.98
CA VAL A 34 -2.72 -6.30 -4.65
C VAL A 34 -2.15 -5.91 -6.02
N ASP A 35 -2.89 -6.13 -7.10
CA ASP A 35 -2.55 -5.53 -8.40
C ASP A 35 -2.98 -4.06 -8.44
N GLY A 36 -2.00 -3.15 -8.42
CA GLY A 36 -2.27 -1.72 -8.49
C GLY A 36 -2.91 -1.30 -9.82
N GLN A 37 -2.52 -1.90 -10.95
CA GLN A 37 -3.01 -1.50 -12.26
C GLN A 37 -4.51 -1.77 -12.42
N ALA A 38 -4.99 -2.89 -11.87
CA ALA A 38 -6.42 -3.20 -11.81
C ALA A 38 -7.24 -2.13 -11.06
N CYS A 39 -6.63 -1.37 -10.14
CA CYS A 39 -7.29 -0.29 -9.40
C CYS A 39 -7.29 1.06 -10.15
N ARG A 40 -6.70 1.14 -11.35
CA ARG A 40 -6.61 2.39 -12.15
C ARG A 40 -7.86 2.62 -13.00
N THR A 41 -9.00 2.81 -12.35
CA THR A 41 -10.33 2.86 -12.99
C THR A 41 -11.02 4.23 -12.89
N LYS A 42 -10.49 5.16 -12.09
CA LYS A 42 -11.13 6.46 -11.83
C LYS A 42 -10.91 7.42 -13.00
N VAL A 43 -11.97 7.77 -13.73
CA VAL A 43 -11.93 8.89 -14.68
C VAL A 43 -12.13 10.21 -13.93
N SER A 44 -11.13 11.09 -13.98
CA SER A 44 -11.15 12.34 -13.22
C SER A 44 -12.13 13.36 -13.80
N ARG A 45 -12.86 14.05 -12.90
CA ARG A 45 -13.72 15.20 -13.20
C ARG A 45 -13.15 16.51 -12.68
N GLU A 46 -11.95 16.48 -12.13
CA GLU A 46 -11.28 17.66 -11.57
C GLU A 46 -10.83 18.58 -12.71
N LYS A 47 -10.99 19.90 -12.51
CA LYS A 47 -10.71 20.90 -13.56
C LYS A 47 -9.32 20.77 -14.17
N THR A 48 -8.32 20.42 -13.37
CA THR A 48 -6.91 20.31 -13.79
C THR A 48 -6.55 18.95 -14.40
N MET A 49 -7.40 17.93 -14.25
CA MET A 49 -7.11 16.55 -14.67
C MET A 49 -8.30 15.89 -15.41
N LEU A 50 -9.21 16.69 -15.95
CA LEU A 50 -10.45 16.22 -16.56
C LEU A 50 -10.20 15.13 -17.63
N GLY A 51 -10.86 13.99 -17.48
CA GLY A 51 -10.77 12.85 -18.40
C GLY A 51 -9.58 11.91 -18.18
N GLN A 52 -8.64 12.24 -17.29
CA GLN A 52 -7.51 11.34 -17.00
C GLN A 52 -7.96 10.11 -16.21
N VAL A 53 -7.38 8.94 -16.54
CA VAL A 53 -7.58 7.70 -15.78
C VAL A 53 -6.55 7.59 -14.66
N LEU A 54 -7.03 7.67 -13.44
CA LEU A 54 -6.27 7.69 -12.19
C LEU A 54 -6.56 6.44 -11.36
N TYR A 55 -5.77 6.24 -10.30
CA TYR A 55 -6.06 5.21 -9.30
C TYR A 55 -7.32 5.59 -8.50
N SER A 56 -8.20 4.61 -8.31
CA SER A 56 -9.32 4.74 -7.39
C SER A 56 -8.81 4.55 -5.96
N PRO A 57 -9.04 5.51 -5.05
CA PRO A 57 -8.73 5.35 -3.64
C PRO A 57 -9.69 4.37 -2.95
#